data_AF-A0A9E3PXE6-F1
#
_entry.id   AF-A0A9E3PXE6-F1
#
_cell.length_a   1.000
_cell.length_b   1.000
_cell.length_c   1.000
_cell.angle_alpha   90.00
_cell.angle_beta   90.00
_cell.angle_gamma   90.00
#
_symmetry.space_group_name_H-M   'P 1'
#
loop_
_entity.id
_entity.type
_entity.pdbx_description
1 polymer ?
#
loop_
_entity_poly.entity_id
_entity_poly.type
_entity_poly.pdbx_seq_one_letter_code
_entity_poly.pdbx_strand_id
1 'polypeptide(L)'
;MKIRSLLALGALVGAAVAGLTAAAQSGGLAALGRIERGEWQLRDREGGTRSICISDPQVMLQLEHRGVTCSRFVVENTPLGGRVTYSCPGIGNGDTRITVETPRLVRIETQGVSRGLPFTYEYEGRRTGPCR
;
A
#
# COMPACT_ATOMS: atom_id res chain seq x y z
N MET A 1 -43.99 -23.37 -59.33
CA MET A 1 -43.30 -22.07 -59.48
C MET A 1 -42.04 -22.09 -58.62
N LYS A 2 -40.87 -21.93 -59.25
CA LYS A 2 -39.55 -21.85 -58.59
C LYS A 2 -39.32 -20.39 -58.19
N ILE A 3 -39.06 -20.10 -56.91
CA ILE A 3 -38.52 -18.80 -56.47
C ILE A 3 -37.16 -19.04 -55.84
N ARG A 4 -36.22 -18.21 -56.30
CA ARG A 4 -34.77 -18.33 -56.24
C ARG A 4 -34.22 -17.88 -54.89
N SER A 5 -33.19 -18.59 -54.44
CA SER A 5 -32.30 -18.28 -53.33
C SER A 5 -31.71 -16.88 -53.39
N LEU A 6 -31.53 -16.22 -52.24
CA LEU A 6 -30.44 -15.27 -52.02
C LEU A 6 -29.93 -15.39 -50.57
N LEU A 7 -28.61 -15.40 -50.46
CA LEU A 7 -27.78 -15.58 -49.28
C LEU A 7 -27.96 -14.47 -48.24
N ALA A 8 -27.82 -14.81 -46.96
CA ALA A 8 -27.25 -13.91 -45.98
C ALA A 8 -26.40 -14.71 -44.98
N LEU A 9 -25.08 -14.69 -45.24
CA LEU A 9 -24.03 -15.18 -44.37
C LEU A 9 -23.92 -14.19 -43.19
N GLY A 10 -24.34 -14.60 -42.00
CA GLY A 10 -24.33 -13.76 -40.80
C GLY A 10 -23.63 -14.46 -39.64
N ALA A 11 -22.32 -14.68 -39.76
CA ALA A 11 -21.49 -15.10 -38.65
C ALA A 11 -20.76 -13.86 -38.11
N LEU A 12 -21.17 -13.37 -36.94
CA LEU A 12 -20.33 -12.52 -36.10
C LEU A 12 -20.37 -13.07 -34.68
N VAL A 13 -19.26 -13.70 -34.34
CA VAL A 13 -18.89 -14.27 -33.05
C VAL A 13 -18.92 -13.15 -32.01
N GLY A 14 -19.78 -13.27 -31.01
CA GLY A 14 -19.78 -12.41 -29.83
C GLY A 14 -18.53 -12.68 -29.00
N ALA A 15 -17.55 -11.79 -29.05
CA ALA A 15 -16.41 -11.81 -28.15
C ALA A 15 -16.90 -11.42 -26.74
N ALA A 16 -17.08 -12.42 -25.88
CA ALA A 16 -17.27 -12.20 -24.45
C ALA A 16 -15.95 -11.69 -23.87
N VAL A 17 -15.83 -10.36 -23.73
CA VAL A 17 -14.73 -9.75 -22.98
C VAL A 17 -15.00 -10.03 -21.51
N ALA A 18 -14.47 -11.14 -20.99
CA ALA A 18 -14.47 -11.42 -19.57
C ALA A 18 -13.62 -10.35 -18.88
N GLY A 19 -14.27 -9.34 -18.30
CA GLY A 19 -13.60 -8.32 -17.52
C GLY A 19 -12.91 -8.97 -16.34
N LEU A 20 -11.57 -8.95 -16.34
CA LEU A 20 -10.80 -9.19 -15.12
C LEU A 20 -11.08 -8.01 -14.19
N THR A 21 -12.05 -8.18 -13.30
CA THR A 21 -12.15 -7.33 -12.13
C THR A 21 -10.96 -7.69 -11.24
N ALA A 22 -9.94 -6.84 -11.22
CA ALA A 22 -8.91 -6.91 -10.22
C ALA A 22 -9.59 -6.69 -8.86
N ALA A 23 -9.85 -7.79 -8.14
CA ALA A 23 -10.30 -7.71 -6.76
C ALA A 23 -9.21 -6.99 -5.97
N ALA A 24 -9.45 -5.74 -5.62
CA ALA A 24 -8.61 -5.01 -4.69
C ALA A 24 -8.60 -5.83 -3.39
N GLN A 25 -7.46 -6.46 -3.09
CA GLN A 25 -7.24 -7.16 -1.84
C GLN A 25 -7.46 -6.14 -0.72
N SER A 26 -8.60 -6.23 -0.04
CA SER A 26 -8.94 -5.43 1.14
C SER A 26 -8.13 -5.83 2.36
N GLY A 27 -7.30 -6.88 2.24
CA GLY A 27 -6.26 -7.23 3.20
C GLY A 27 -5.05 -6.31 3.04
N GLY A 28 -4.67 -5.63 4.12
CA GLY A 28 -3.40 -4.91 4.19
C GLY A 28 -2.19 -5.84 3.94
N LEU A 29 -0.98 -5.29 3.97
CA LEU A 29 0.23 -6.08 3.73
C LEU A 29 0.35 -7.24 4.75
N ALA A 30 0.56 -8.46 4.26
CA ALA A 30 0.65 -9.66 5.10
C ALA A 30 1.79 -9.55 6.13
N ALA A 31 2.91 -8.94 5.73
CA ALA A 31 4.07 -8.72 6.58
C ALA A 31 3.78 -7.89 7.84
N LEU A 32 2.76 -7.02 7.82
CA LEU A 32 2.41 -6.21 9.00
C LEU A 32 1.92 -7.06 10.17
N GLY A 33 1.35 -8.24 9.91
CA GLY A 33 0.96 -9.19 10.95
C GLY A 33 2.14 -9.78 11.73
N ARG A 34 3.37 -9.60 11.24
CA ARG A 34 4.60 -10.08 11.90
C ARG A 34 5.22 -9.03 12.82
N ILE A 35 4.77 -7.78 12.74
CA ILE A 35 5.35 -6.66 13.49
C ILE A 35 4.81 -6.67 14.92
N GLU A 36 5.70 -6.68 15.90
CA GLU A 36 5.33 -6.57 17.30
C GLU A 36 4.77 -5.17 17.64
N ARG A 37 3.66 -5.16 18.37
CA ARG A 37 3.08 -3.93 18.93
C ARG A 37 3.93 -3.41 20.10
N GLY A 38 3.96 -2.10 20.31
CA GLY A 38 4.71 -1.47 21.39
C GLY A 38 5.34 -0.14 21.02
N GLU A 39 6.31 0.29 21.80
CA GLU A 39 7.10 1.48 21.53
C GLU A 39 8.16 1.18 20.47
N TRP A 40 8.24 2.04 19.47
CA TRP A 40 9.21 1.95 18.39
C TRP A 40 10.00 3.25 18.29
N GLN A 41 11.31 3.12 18.09
CA GLN A 41 12.17 4.22 17.69
C GLN A 41 12.40 4.13 16.18
N LEU A 42 12.05 5.20 15.47
CA LEU A 42 12.32 5.38 14.05
C LEU A 42 13.53 6.28 13.91
N ARG A 43 14.52 5.83 13.16
CA ARG A 43 15.74 6.59 12.85
C ARG A 43 15.79 6.87 11.36
N ASP A 44 15.91 8.14 10.98
CA ASP A 44 16.11 8.52 9.59
C ASP A 44 17.59 8.39 9.17
N ARG A 45 17.86 8.60 7.88
CA ARG A 45 19.21 8.53 7.32
C ARG A 45 20.15 9.64 7.79
N GLU A 46 19.60 10.78 8.19
CA GLU A 46 20.36 11.94 8.68
C GLU A 46 20.69 11.80 10.18
N GLY A 47 20.15 10.76 10.83
CA GLY A 47 20.37 10.44 12.24
C GLY A 47 19.31 11.00 13.18
N GLY A 48 18.30 11.69 12.65
CA GLY A 48 17.13 12.09 13.41
C GLY A 48 16.39 10.88 13.95
N THR A 49 15.90 10.98 15.18
CA THR A 49 15.15 9.90 15.83
C THR A 49 13.83 10.40 16.36
N ARG A 50 12.80 9.56 16.26
CA ARG A 50 11.50 9.79 16.88
C ARG A 50 10.92 8.51 17.45
N SER A 51 10.20 8.66 18.55
CA SER A 51 9.49 7.58 19.23
C SER A 51 8.01 7.57 18.84
N ILE A 52 7.46 6.38 18.64
CA ILE A 52 6.05 6.17 18.34
C ILE A 52 5.54 4.89 19.01
N CYS A 53 4.45 5.02 19.77
CA CYS A 53 3.68 3.87 20.21
C CYS A 53 2.83 3.34 19.04
N ILE A 54 3.00 2.05 18.74
CA ILE A 54 2.32 1.33 17.66
C ILE A 54 1.41 0.27 18.26
N SER A 55 0.11 0.58 18.30
CA SER A 55 -0.97 -0.36 18.60
C SER A 55 -1.47 -1.09 17.36
N ASP A 56 -1.35 -0.47 16.18
CA ASP A 56 -1.68 -1.03 14.87
C ASP A 56 -0.52 -0.78 13.89
N PRO A 57 0.19 -1.83 13.44
CA PRO A 57 1.28 -1.72 12.47
C PRO A 57 0.90 -1.05 11.14
N GLN A 58 -0.39 -0.93 10.78
CA GLN A 58 -0.83 -0.19 9.59
C GLN A 58 -0.36 1.28 9.60
N VAL A 59 -0.12 1.86 10.78
CA VAL A 59 0.38 3.24 10.91
C VAL A 59 1.75 3.43 10.25
N MET A 60 2.57 2.38 10.15
CA MET A 60 3.89 2.45 9.52
C MET A 60 3.81 2.71 8.01
N LEU A 61 2.67 2.42 7.37
CA LEU A 61 2.46 2.64 5.94
C LEU A 61 2.18 4.09 5.56
N GLN A 62 1.97 4.96 6.54
CA GLN A 62 1.50 6.34 6.34
C GLN A 62 2.07 7.27 7.41
N LEU A 63 3.39 7.25 7.59
CA LEU A 63 4.06 8.03 8.64
C LEU A 63 3.93 9.55 8.45
N GLU A 64 4.04 10.04 7.22
CA GLU A 64 3.95 11.47 6.91
C GLU A 64 2.54 12.03 7.12
N HIS A 65 1.52 11.26 6.71
CA HIS A 65 0.12 11.67 6.80
C HIS A 65 -0.60 11.02 8.00
N ARG A 66 0.11 10.80 9.11
CA ARG A 66 -0.44 10.11 10.28
C ARG A 66 -1.68 10.82 10.83
N GLY A 67 -2.72 10.05 11.15
CA GLY A 67 -3.99 10.56 11.68
C GLY A 67 -4.98 11.04 10.62
N VAL A 68 -4.59 11.05 9.35
CA VAL A 68 -5.48 11.37 8.23
C VAL A 68 -6.12 10.08 7.69
N THR A 69 -7.41 10.13 7.39
CA THR A 69 -8.08 9.04 6.67
C THR A 69 -7.72 9.14 5.19
N CYS A 70 -6.97 8.16 4.69
CA CYS A 70 -6.51 8.11 3.31
C CYS A 70 -6.99 6.82 2.65
N SER A 71 -7.34 6.87 1.36
CA SER A 71 -7.53 5.65 0.58
C SER A 71 -6.17 5.02 0.32
N ARG A 72 -6.09 3.69 0.36
CA ARG A 72 -4.83 2.95 0.23
C ARG A 72 -5.00 1.81 -0.76
N PHE A 73 -3.98 1.59 -1.57
CA PHE A 73 -3.90 0.53 -2.55
C PHE A 73 -2.61 -0.27 -2.37
N VAL A 74 -2.72 -1.60 -2.35
CA VAL A 74 -1.57 -2.50 -2.24
C VAL A 74 -0.99 -2.74 -3.61
N VAL A 75 0.27 -2.33 -3.81
CA VAL A 75 1.02 -2.49 -5.06
C VAL A 75 1.81 -3.80 -5.05
N GLU A 76 2.34 -4.18 -3.89
CA GLU A 76 3.14 -5.39 -3.70
C GLU A 76 2.85 -5.98 -2.32
N ASN A 77 2.68 -7.30 -2.23
CA ASN A 77 2.41 -7.99 -0.99
C ASN A 77 3.24 -9.28 -0.89
N THR A 78 4.19 -9.32 0.04
CA THR A 78 5.05 -10.48 0.28
C THR A 78 5.03 -10.88 1.77
N PRO A 79 5.52 -12.08 2.13
CA PRO A 79 5.61 -12.47 3.54
C PRO A 79 6.58 -11.61 4.36
N LEU A 80 7.55 -10.97 3.71
CA LEU A 80 8.60 -10.17 4.36
C LEU A 80 8.44 -8.66 4.15
N GLY A 81 7.44 -8.21 3.41
CA GLY A 81 7.23 -6.78 3.19
C GLY A 81 6.12 -6.49 2.20
N GLY A 82 6.18 -5.31 1.61
CA GLY A 82 5.29 -4.91 0.54
C GLY A 82 5.34 -3.42 0.30
N ARG A 83 4.51 -2.98 -0.64
CA ARG A 83 4.42 -1.58 -1.05
C ARG A 83 2.97 -1.18 -1.19
N VAL A 84 2.66 0.01 -0.70
CA VAL A 84 1.35 0.63 -0.87
C VAL A 84 1.50 2.00 -1.50
N THR A 85 0.50 2.41 -2.26
CA THR A 85 0.24 3.81 -2.55
C THR A 85 -0.99 4.25 -1.78
N TYR A 86 -1.05 5.51 -1.40
CA TYR A 86 -2.20 6.07 -0.69
C TYR A 86 -2.47 7.52 -1.11
N SER A 87 -3.73 7.93 -1.01
CA SER A 87 -4.19 9.27 -1.32
C SER A 87 -5.00 9.83 -0.15
N CYS A 88 -4.66 11.04 0.28
CA CYS A 88 -5.23 11.73 1.42
C CYS A 88 -5.97 12.99 0.94
N PRO A 89 -7.31 13.00 0.95
CA PRO A 89 -8.10 14.08 0.40
C PRO A 89 -7.69 15.47 0.92
N GLY A 90 -7.39 16.38 0.00
CA GLY A 90 -7.03 17.78 0.32
C GLY A 90 -5.67 17.99 0.99
N ILE A 91 -4.92 16.92 1.31
CA ILE A 91 -3.63 17.03 2.00
C ILE A 91 -2.49 16.52 1.13
N GLY A 92 -2.65 15.41 0.41
CA GLY A 92 -1.53 14.86 -0.36
C GLY A 92 -1.67 13.38 -0.68
N ASN A 93 -0.54 12.74 -0.96
CA ASN A 93 -0.46 11.34 -1.32
C ASN A 93 0.91 10.78 -0.94
N GLY A 94 1.04 9.46 -0.94
CA GLY A 94 2.32 8.81 -0.74
C GLY A 94 2.42 7.43 -1.35
N ASP A 95 3.65 6.98 -1.47
CA ASP A 95 4.07 5.64 -1.83
C ASP A 95 5.00 5.16 -0.74
N THR A 96 4.68 4.03 -0.12
CA THR A 96 5.44 3.49 1.01
C THR A 96 5.76 2.03 0.78
N ARG A 97 7.05 1.70 0.81
CA ARG A 97 7.55 0.34 0.90
C ARG A 97 7.98 0.05 2.34
N ILE A 98 7.61 -1.12 2.83
CA ILE A 98 8.06 -1.64 4.12
C ILE A 98 8.70 -3.02 3.93
N THR A 99 9.83 -3.21 4.58
CA THR A 99 10.50 -4.50 4.72
C THR A 99 10.58 -4.86 6.19
N VAL A 100 10.14 -6.07 6.54
CA VAL A 100 10.15 -6.62 7.89
C VAL A 100 11.29 -7.62 8.01
N GLU A 101 12.40 -7.18 8.58
CA GLU A 101 13.60 -8.00 8.79
C GLU A 101 13.39 -8.97 9.96
N THR A 102 12.83 -8.47 11.05
CA THR A 102 12.39 -9.26 12.21
C THR A 102 11.09 -8.69 12.76
N PRO A 103 10.39 -9.39 13.67
CA PRO A 103 9.22 -8.80 14.36
C PRO A 103 9.48 -7.46 15.06
N ARG A 104 10.76 -7.11 15.30
CA ARG A 104 11.20 -5.92 16.05
C ARG A 104 12.10 -4.97 15.25
N LEU A 105 12.31 -5.24 13.96
CA LEU A 105 13.16 -4.46 13.06
C LEU A 105 12.52 -4.35 11.67
N VAL A 106 12.31 -3.11 11.23
CA VAL A 106 11.72 -2.81 9.92
C VAL A 106 12.52 -1.73 9.20
N ARG A 107 12.47 -1.75 7.87
CA ARG A 107 12.88 -0.63 7.01
C ARG A 107 11.66 -0.07 6.32
N ILE A 108 11.53 1.25 6.31
CA ILE A 108 10.41 1.95 5.69
C ILE A 108 10.97 3.01 4.74
N GLU A 109 10.55 2.96 3.49
CA GLU A 109 10.87 3.96 2.47
C GLU A 109 9.55 4.60 2.07
N THR A 110 9.45 5.92 2.15
CA THR A 110 8.22 6.64 1.87
C THR A 110 8.48 7.94 1.13
N GLN A 111 7.71 8.20 0.09
CA GLN A 111 7.82 9.41 -0.72
C GLN A 111 6.44 9.86 -1.19
N GLY A 112 6.30 11.13 -1.54
CA GLY A 112 5.03 11.64 -2.04
C GLY A 112 4.94 13.16 -1.99
N VAL A 113 3.72 13.65 -1.80
CA VAL A 113 3.40 15.07 -1.68
C VAL A 113 2.61 15.28 -0.39
N SER A 114 3.00 16.27 0.41
CA SER A 114 2.30 16.71 1.62
C SER A 114 2.10 18.22 1.53
N ARG A 115 0.84 18.66 1.50
CA ARG A 115 0.43 20.07 1.39
C ARG A 115 1.11 20.83 0.23
N GLY A 116 1.23 20.15 -0.91
CA GLY A 116 1.83 20.71 -2.13
C GLY A 116 3.36 20.65 -2.19
N LEU A 117 4.03 20.17 -1.14
CA LEU A 117 5.48 20.01 -1.12
C LEU A 117 5.88 18.53 -1.26
N PRO A 118 6.88 18.20 -2.09
CA PRO A 118 7.38 16.84 -2.19
C PRO A 118 8.13 16.44 -0.90
N PHE A 119 8.05 15.16 -0.55
CA PHE A 119 8.86 14.59 0.52
C PHE A 119 9.43 13.23 0.09
N THR A 120 10.56 12.87 0.71
CA THR A 120 11.13 11.52 0.64
C THR A 120 11.83 11.23 1.95
N TYR A 121 11.56 10.07 2.54
CA TYR A 121 12.12 9.64 3.80
C TYR A 121 12.42 8.15 3.78
N GLU A 122 13.48 7.78 4.48
CA GLU A 122 13.81 6.40 4.79
C GLU A 122 14.01 6.28 6.30
N TYR A 123 13.42 5.24 6.90
CA TYR A 123 13.51 4.97 8.33
C TYR A 123 13.97 3.53 8.58
N GLU A 124 14.89 3.37 9.53
CA GLU A 124 15.04 2.12 10.29
C GLU A 124 14.17 2.21 11.54
N GLY A 125 13.25 1.26 11.71
CA GLY A 125 12.40 1.16 12.88
C GLY A 125 12.85 0.02 13.79
N ARG A 126 13.05 0.31 15.08
CA ARG A 126 13.38 -0.70 16.11
C ARG A 126 12.40 -0.64 17.28
N ARG A 127 11.86 -1.80 17.68
CA ARG A 127 10.99 -1.90 18.86
C ARG A 127 11.80 -1.80 20.14
N THR A 128 11.53 -0.77 20.93
CA THR A 128 12.23 -0.47 22.18
C THR A 128 11.54 -1.04 23.43
N GLY A 129 10.26 -1.38 23.36
CA GLY A 129 9.54 -1.96 24.51
C GLY A 129 8.02 -1.93 24.37
N PRO A 130 7.28 -2.10 25.48
CA PRO A 130 5.86 -1.76 25.51
C PRO A 130 5.66 -0.24 25.36
N CYS A 131 4.49 0.17 24.89
CA CYS A 131 4.10 1.58 24.93
C CYS A 131 4.07 2.06 26.39
N ARG A 132 4.36 3.35 26.60
CA ARG A 132 4.32 4.01 27.91
C ARG A 132 3.03 4.78 28.11
#